data_AF-A0A1Q2HSI4-F1
#
_entry.id   AF-A0A1Q2HSI4-F1
#
_cell.length_a   1.000
_cell.length_b   1.000
_cell.length_c   1.000
_cell.angle_alpha   90.00
_cell.angle_beta   90.00
_cell.angle_gamma   90.00
#
_symmetry.space_group_name_H-M   'P 1'
#
loop_
_entity.id
_entity.type
_entity.pdbx_description
1 polymer ?
#
loop_
_entity_poly.entity_id
_entity_poly.type
_entity_poly.pdbx_seq_one_letter_code
_entity_poly.pdbx_strand_id
1 'polypeptide(L)'
;MKKALFSLILFTLVGAVAAAPSFLITKPPVEPYPSYTGPSEDPHAQQGQWFKDSSTQVEEARTHEFYDNVTNFGGGNESYLAIEGYAENLQYDGDNITSFDIRATITNDTPGIGTWRDGANSHGESLTATEPYSGKLYDTKLTAEFAVDLTAYNAWLDGGSASGVYEDRMPHIVAVNHDQLAWYCWTPDNPDQDKVPWGDYLVPTFDFGDIAQGESVTKVLQFTVEGAGLAPSDARAIALETSSDLLLNRTTSLKISDWMDTIGEDDGTAYPNDDGGTALTDSDVSVFHNVPEPATIALIGLGAIALRRKL
;
A
#
# COMPACT_ATOMS: atom_id res chain seq x y z
N MET A 1 2.92 25.15 -59.74
CA MET A 1 3.88 24.84 -58.65
C MET A 1 3.16 24.00 -57.62
N LYS A 2 3.43 22.68 -57.58
CA LYS A 2 2.81 21.74 -56.63
C LYS A 2 3.60 21.79 -55.33
N LYS A 3 3.01 22.30 -54.25
CA LYS A 3 3.59 22.22 -52.90
C LYS A 3 3.25 20.83 -52.33
N ALA A 4 4.25 19.96 -52.23
CA ALA A 4 4.15 18.72 -51.49
C ALA A 4 4.19 19.04 -49.99
N LEU A 5 3.09 18.77 -49.29
CA LEU A 5 3.01 18.88 -47.85
C LEU A 5 3.49 17.55 -47.26
N PHE A 6 4.74 17.52 -46.80
CA PHE A 6 5.27 16.41 -45.99
C PHE A 6 4.62 16.52 -44.60
N SER A 7 3.60 15.69 -44.33
CA SER A 7 3.18 15.45 -42.95
C SER A 7 4.13 14.44 -42.31
N LEU A 8 4.99 14.95 -41.43
CA LEU A 8 5.75 14.14 -40.50
C LEU A 8 4.77 13.64 -39.43
N ILE A 9 4.31 12.40 -39.56
CA ILE A 9 3.55 11.72 -38.51
C ILE A 9 4.56 11.28 -37.45
N LEU A 10 4.68 12.07 -36.39
CA LEU A 10 5.39 11.67 -35.19
C LEU A 10 4.50 10.66 -34.45
N PHE A 11 4.70 9.37 -34.73
CA PHE A 11 4.21 8.30 -33.86
C PHE A 11 5.04 8.36 -32.58
N THR A 12 4.52 8.96 -31.52
CA THR A 12 4.92 8.55 -30.17
C THR A 12 4.41 7.13 -29.98
N LEU A 13 5.28 6.15 -30.23
CA LEU A 13 5.13 4.86 -29.58
C LEU A 13 5.19 5.15 -28.08
N VAL A 14 4.04 5.22 -27.43
CA VAL A 14 3.98 4.84 -26.02
C VAL A 14 4.28 3.35 -26.06
N GLY A 15 5.56 3.00 -25.94
CA GLY A 15 5.93 1.62 -25.71
C GLY A 15 5.13 1.16 -24.52
N ALA A 16 4.58 -0.05 -24.60
CA ALA A 16 4.24 -0.79 -23.39
C ALA A 16 5.57 -1.03 -22.69
N VAL A 17 6.05 -0.01 -21.98
CA VAL A 17 7.07 -0.19 -20.98
C VAL A 17 6.31 -0.94 -19.93
N ALA A 18 6.77 -2.14 -19.65
CA ALA A 18 6.16 -2.98 -18.66
C ALA A 18 6.50 -2.30 -17.30
N ALA A 19 5.55 -2.09 -16.37
CA ALA A 19 5.72 -1.44 -15.04
C ALA A 19 5.61 -2.43 -13.88
N ALA A 20 6.29 -2.13 -12.77
CA ALA A 20 6.39 -2.95 -11.57
C ALA A 20 5.02 -3.30 -11.00
N PRO A 21 4.99 -4.37 -10.24
CA PRO A 21 3.82 -5.19 -10.35
C PRO A 21 2.72 -4.84 -9.38
N SER A 22 1.54 -4.82 -9.95
CA SER A 22 0.33 -4.41 -9.27
C SER A 22 -0.78 -5.42 -9.52
N PHE A 23 -1.51 -5.79 -8.47
CA PHE A 23 -2.67 -6.67 -8.58
C PHE A 23 -3.96 -5.97 -8.29
N LEU A 24 -4.99 -6.38 -9.03
CA LEU A 24 -6.36 -6.05 -8.71
C LEU A 24 -6.75 -6.74 -7.39
N ILE A 25 -7.17 -5.96 -6.39
CA ILE A 25 -7.55 -6.43 -5.04
C ILE A 25 -9.07 -6.32 -4.79
N THR A 26 -9.85 -6.19 -5.86
CA THR A 26 -11.33 -6.17 -5.82
C THR A 26 -11.89 -7.60 -5.71
N LYS A 27 -13.21 -7.73 -5.46
CA LYS A 27 -13.88 -9.05 -5.43
C LYS A 27 -14.70 -9.36 -6.68
N PRO A 28 -14.57 -10.57 -7.27
CA PRO A 28 -13.32 -11.30 -7.53
C PRO A 28 -12.36 -10.39 -8.34
N PRO A 29 -11.03 -10.48 -8.17
CA PRO A 29 -10.24 -11.71 -7.95
C PRO A 29 -10.00 -12.15 -6.49
N VAL A 30 -10.38 -11.35 -5.49
CA VAL A 30 -10.30 -11.74 -4.08
C VAL A 30 -11.55 -12.54 -3.66
N GLU A 31 -11.36 -13.77 -3.21
CA GLU A 31 -12.37 -14.68 -2.66
C GLU A 31 -12.17 -14.84 -1.15
N PRO A 32 -13.15 -15.33 -0.34
CA PRO A 32 -14.51 -15.67 -0.74
C PRO A 32 -15.42 -14.43 -0.86
N TYR A 33 -16.37 -14.47 -1.78
CA TYR A 33 -17.50 -13.55 -1.77
C TYR A 33 -18.77 -14.24 -1.23
N PRO A 34 -19.40 -13.76 -0.14
CA PRO A 34 -19.11 -12.54 0.64
C PRO A 34 -18.14 -12.75 1.83
N SER A 35 -17.22 -11.81 2.10
CA SER A 35 -16.27 -11.88 3.25
C SER A 35 -16.43 -10.79 4.32
N TYR A 36 -17.15 -9.70 4.05
CA TYR A 36 -17.42 -8.61 5.02
C TYR A 36 -16.16 -7.88 5.52
N THR A 37 -15.25 -7.54 4.60
CA THR A 37 -13.92 -6.98 4.85
C THR A 37 -13.78 -5.48 4.52
N GLY A 38 -14.88 -4.79 4.24
CA GLY A 38 -14.90 -3.37 3.89
C GLY A 38 -15.83 -2.53 4.78
N PRO A 39 -15.89 -1.20 4.52
CA PRO A 39 -16.76 -0.27 5.23
C PRO A 39 -18.23 -0.52 4.94
N SER A 40 -19.14 0.18 5.63
CA SER A 40 -20.60 -0.07 5.54
C SER A 40 -21.17 0.13 4.11
N GLU A 41 -20.53 0.99 3.33
CA GLU A 41 -20.86 1.40 1.97
C GLU A 41 -20.45 0.34 0.94
N ASP A 42 -19.41 -0.44 1.26
CA ASP A 42 -18.93 -1.58 0.49
C ASP A 42 -18.47 -2.69 1.45
N PRO A 43 -19.40 -3.36 2.14
CA PRO A 43 -19.06 -4.28 3.23
C PRO A 43 -18.17 -5.42 2.74
N HIS A 44 -18.25 -5.76 1.46
CA HIS A 44 -17.46 -6.83 0.88
C HIS A 44 -16.21 -6.33 0.16
N ALA A 45 -15.82 -5.05 0.32
CA ALA A 45 -14.64 -4.47 -0.29
C ALA A 45 -14.51 -4.83 -1.80
N GLN A 46 -15.63 -4.75 -2.53
CA GLN A 46 -15.73 -5.00 -3.96
C GLN A 46 -15.00 -3.94 -4.79
N GLN A 47 -14.80 -2.74 -4.22
CA GLN A 47 -14.11 -1.63 -4.87
C GLN A 47 -12.61 -1.61 -4.55
N GLY A 48 -12.13 -2.51 -3.69
CA GLY A 48 -10.72 -2.67 -3.33
C GLY A 48 -10.43 -2.26 -1.89
N GLN A 49 -9.29 -1.61 -1.65
CA GLN A 49 -8.92 -1.05 -0.34
C GLN A 49 -9.54 0.34 -0.16
N TRP A 50 -10.12 0.61 1.01
CA TRP A 50 -10.82 1.86 1.29
C TRP A 50 -9.98 2.83 2.14
N PHE A 51 -10.18 4.13 1.87
CA PHE A 51 -9.52 5.25 2.54
C PHE A 51 -10.55 6.32 2.88
N LYS A 52 -10.29 7.06 3.95
CA LYS A 52 -11.09 8.19 4.39
C LYS A 52 -10.20 9.40 4.60
N ASP A 53 -10.46 10.46 3.86
CA ASP A 53 -9.73 11.72 4.01
C ASP A 53 -10.01 12.36 5.36
N SER A 54 -8.95 12.60 6.14
CA SER A 54 -9.07 13.08 7.51
C SER A 54 -9.72 14.49 7.60
N SER A 55 -9.63 15.29 6.53
CA SER A 55 -10.11 16.66 6.50
C SER A 55 -11.54 16.81 5.94
N THR A 56 -11.84 16.11 4.85
CA THR A 56 -13.10 16.19 4.11
C THR A 56 -14.08 15.09 4.48
N GLN A 57 -13.59 14.03 5.13
CA GLN A 57 -14.35 12.82 5.47
C GLN A 57 -14.87 12.09 4.22
N VAL A 58 -14.33 12.40 3.04
CA VAL A 58 -14.65 11.72 1.79
C VAL A 58 -13.98 10.36 1.79
N GLU A 59 -14.76 9.34 1.46
CA GLU A 59 -14.30 7.97 1.35
C GLU A 59 -14.07 7.60 -0.12
N GLU A 60 -13.00 6.86 -0.36
CA GLU A 60 -12.60 6.44 -1.69
C GLU A 60 -11.89 5.09 -1.67
N ALA A 61 -11.92 4.38 -2.79
CA ALA A 61 -11.30 3.07 -2.91
C ALA A 61 -10.12 3.08 -3.90
N ARG A 62 -9.18 2.16 -3.68
CA ARG A 62 -8.10 1.81 -4.61
C ARG A 62 -8.26 0.36 -5.02
N THR A 63 -8.34 0.18 -6.33
CA THR A 63 -8.61 -1.13 -6.93
C THR A 63 -7.40 -2.04 -6.94
N HIS A 64 -6.19 -1.48 -6.85
CA HIS A 64 -4.95 -2.22 -6.98
C HIS A 64 -3.98 -1.98 -5.83
N GLU A 65 -3.13 -2.98 -5.61
CA GLU A 65 -2.00 -2.94 -4.68
C GLU A 65 -0.70 -3.17 -5.45
N PHE A 66 0.32 -2.37 -5.15
CA PHE A 66 1.65 -2.36 -5.76
C PHE A 66 2.66 -2.98 -4.79
N TYR A 67 3.52 -3.83 -5.33
CA TYR A 67 4.51 -4.58 -4.56
C TYR A 67 5.91 -4.29 -5.07
N ASP A 68 6.88 -4.29 -4.15
CA ASP A 68 8.28 -4.02 -4.46
C ASP A 68 9.04 -5.27 -4.93
N ASN A 69 8.69 -6.46 -4.46
CA ASN A 69 9.47 -7.68 -4.74
C ASN A 69 8.61 -8.93 -4.89
N VAL A 70 8.88 -9.72 -5.92
CA VAL A 70 8.32 -11.05 -6.15
C VAL A 70 9.31 -12.17 -5.90
N THR A 71 8.80 -13.39 -5.81
CA THR A 71 9.60 -14.59 -5.56
C THR A 71 10.84 -14.66 -6.47
N ASN A 72 12.00 -14.93 -5.84
CA ASN A 72 13.33 -15.00 -6.46
C ASN A 72 13.90 -13.66 -6.99
N PHE A 73 13.76 -12.56 -6.23
CA PHE A 73 14.25 -11.19 -6.55
C PHE A 73 13.45 -10.43 -7.62
N GLY A 74 12.20 -10.81 -7.85
CA GLY A 74 11.47 -10.22 -8.96
C GLY A 74 10.89 -8.86 -8.62
N GLY A 75 11.65 -7.81 -8.87
CA GLY A 75 11.11 -6.51 -9.25
C GLY A 75 11.83 -6.07 -10.53
N GLY A 76 11.62 -4.83 -10.95
CA GLY A 76 12.28 -4.29 -12.13
C GLY A 76 13.74 -3.94 -11.87
N ASN A 77 14.09 -2.69 -12.15
CA ASN A 77 15.44 -2.20 -11.91
C ASN A 77 15.69 -1.91 -10.42
N GLU A 78 14.67 -1.44 -9.70
CA GLU A 78 14.77 -1.13 -8.27
C GLU A 78 14.62 -2.38 -7.42
N SER A 79 13.93 -3.41 -7.93
CA SER A 79 13.68 -4.65 -7.17
C SER A 79 13.02 -4.31 -5.83
N TYR A 80 13.48 -4.89 -4.73
CA TYR A 80 12.96 -4.64 -3.38
C TYR A 80 13.02 -3.17 -2.94
N LEU A 81 13.80 -2.31 -3.60
CA LEU A 81 13.89 -0.87 -3.30
C LEU A 81 12.82 -0.03 -4.04
N ALA A 82 11.86 -0.66 -4.72
CA ALA A 82 10.77 0.06 -5.38
C ALA A 82 9.84 0.75 -4.35
N ILE A 83 9.82 0.28 -3.12
CA ILE A 83 9.25 0.94 -1.95
C ILE A 83 10.38 0.95 -0.93
N GLU A 84 10.89 2.12 -0.58
CA GLU A 84 11.99 2.25 0.38
C GLU A 84 11.72 3.39 1.36
N GLY A 85 12.25 3.28 2.58
CA GLY A 85 12.21 4.35 3.55
C GLY A 85 13.34 4.28 4.56
N TYR A 86 13.94 5.44 4.81
CA TYR A 86 15.06 5.58 5.75
C TYR A 86 14.68 6.50 6.89
N ALA A 87 14.98 6.10 8.12
CA ALA A 87 14.77 6.94 9.28
C ALA A 87 15.71 8.15 9.27
N GLU A 88 15.16 9.33 9.52
CA GLU A 88 15.86 10.60 9.62
C GLU A 88 15.36 11.39 10.84
N ASN A 89 16.11 12.42 11.24
CA ASN A 89 15.69 13.37 12.30
C ASN A 89 15.27 12.72 13.64
N LEU A 90 15.87 11.60 14.04
CA LEU A 90 15.59 10.95 15.32
C LEU A 90 15.79 11.93 16.49
N GLN A 91 14.78 12.05 17.34
CA GLN A 91 14.80 12.84 18.57
C GLN A 91 14.78 11.93 19.79
N TYR A 92 15.55 12.30 20.81
CA TYR A 92 15.75 11.49 22.00
C TYR A 92 15.35 12.25 23.26
N ASP A 93 14.76 11.53 24.22
CA ASP A 93 14.68 11.93 25.63
C ASP A 93 15.46 10.90 26.46
N GLY A 94 16.61 11.32 27.00
CA GLY A 94 17.62 10.36 27.47
C GLY A 94 18.13 9.51 26.31
N ASP A 95 18.03 8.18 26.46
CA ASP A 95 18.40 7.22 25.42
C ASP A 95 17.19 6.73 24.60
N ASN A 96 15.97 7.18 24.92
CA ASN A 96 14.76 6.71 24.25
C ASN A 96 14.42 7.56 23.02
N ILE A 97 14.06 6.93 21.90
CA ILE A 97 13.57 7.63 20.71
C ILE A 97 12.12 8.09 20.96
N THR A 98 11.87 9.39 20.82
CA THR A 98 10.56 10.02 21.08
C THR A 98 9.86 10.53 19.83
N SER A 99 10.61 10.79 18.76
CA SER A 99 10.08 11.08 17.44
C SER A 99 11.13 10.82 16.37
N PHE A 100 10.68 10.59 15.15
CA PHE A 100 11.54 10.42 13.99
C PHE A 100 10.74 10.73 12.73
N ASP A 101 11.46 10.95 11.63
CA ASP A 101 10.89 11.03 10.31
C ASP A 101 11.29 9.78 9.52
N ILE A 102 10.49 9.36 8.54
CA ILE A 102 10.91 8.45 7.48
C ILE A 102 10.88 9.21 6.16
N ARG A 103 12.02 9.22 5.46
CA ARG A 103 12.07 9.63 4.05
C ARG A 103 11.64 8.44 3.21
N ALA A 104 10.37 8.37 2.86
CA ALA A 104 9.79 7.28 2.07
C ALA A 104 9.78 7.63 0.57
N THR A 105 10.22 6.70 -0.27
CA THR A 105 10.22 6.81 -1.74
C THR A 105 9.45 5.64 -2.33
N ILE A 106 8.56 5.93 -3.28
CA ILE A 106 7.91 4.92 -4.12
C ILE A 106 8.38 5.15 -5.55
N THR A 107 8.99 4.13 -6.14
CA THR A 107 9.37 4.09 -7.54
C THR A 107 8.41 3.18 -8.29
N ASN A 108 7.68 3.73 -9.27
CA ASN A 108 6.88 2.90 -10.18
C ASN A 108 7.83 2.22 -11.17
N ASP A 109 8.48 1.16 -10.70
CA ASP A 109 9.56 0.45 -11.38
C ASP A 109 9.06 -0.30 -12.65
N THR A 110 9.89 -1.16 -13.25
CA THR A 110 9.57 -2.05 -14.37
C THR A 110 9.27 -3.48 -13.85
N PRO A 111 8.69 -4.41 -14.64
CA PRO A 111 8.39 -5.76 -14.20
C PRO A 111 9.66 -6.53 -14.05
N GLY A 112 9.70 -7.24 -12.94
CA GLY A 112 10.63 -8.32 -12.77
C GLY A 112 10.32 -9.51 -13.67
N ILE A 113 11.31 -10.38 -13.72
CA ILE A 113 11.28 -11.70 -14.35
C ILE A 113 11.11 -12.77 -13.27
N GLY A 114 10.03 -12.69 -12.50
CA GLY A 114 9.74 -13.61 -11.41
C GLY A 114 8.38 -14.28 -11.53
N THR A 115 8.22 -15.43 -10.87
CA THR A 115 6.93 -16.08 -10.73
C THR A 115 6.16 -15.48 -9.58
N TRP A 116 4.91 -15.17 -9.85
CA TRP A 116 3.94 -14.70 -8.88
C TRP A 116 3.39 -15.85 -8.04
N ARG A 117 3.17 -15.59 -6.75
CA ARG A 117 2.40 -16.48 -5.87
C ARG A 117 1.05 -15.84 -5.57
N ASP A 118 0.09 -16.71 -5.31
CA ASP A 118 -1.23 -16.31 -4.81
C ASP A 118 -1.07 -15.68 -3.42
N GLY A 119 -1.81 -14.60 -3.18
CA GLY A 119 -1.86 -13.94 -1.87
C GLY A 119 -2.96 -14.54 -0.98
N ALA A 120 -2.81 -14.36 0.33
CA ALA A 120 -3.86 -14.69 1.29
C ALA A 120 -3.74 -13.79 2.52
N ASN A 121 -4.86 -13.50 3.19
CA ASN A 121 -4.84 -12.78 4.46
C ASN A 121 -5.35 -13.60 5.65
N SER A 122 -5.18 -13.04 6.85
CA SER A 122 -5.61 -13.63 8.11
C SER A 122 -7.13 -13.87 8.21
N HIS A 123 -7.92 -13.27 7.30
CA HIS A 123 -9.37 -13.45 7.21
C HIS A 123 -9.81 -14.55 6.23
N GLY A 124 -8.87 -15.34 5.72
CA GLY A 124 -9.14 -16.41 4.77
C GLY A 124 -9.52 -15.89 3.39
N GLU A 125 -9.27 -14.62 3.09
CA GLU A 125 -9.33 -14.13 1.73
C GLU A 125 -8.12 -14.60 0.94
N SER A 126 -8.32 -14.86 -0.36
CA SER A 126 -7.27 -15.31 -1.27
C SER A 126 -7.34 -14.56 -2.58
N LEU A 127 -6.17 -14.20 -3.12
CA LEU A 127 -5.98 -13.63 -4.44
C LEU A 127 -5.26 -14.64 -5.31
N THR A 128 -5.87 -15.02 -6.43
CA THR A 128 -5.13 -15.76 -7.46
C THR A 128 -4.31 -14.77 -8.28
N ALA A 129 -3.01 -15.01 -8.41
CA ALA A 129 -2.13 -14.20 -9.24
C ALA A 129 -2.64 -14.16 -10.69
N THR A 130 -3.14 -12.99 -11.10
CA THR A 130 -3.57 -12.72 -12.48
C THR A 130 -2.42 -12.13 -13.30
N GLU A 131 -2.69 -11.65 -14.52
CA GLU A 131 -1.73 -10.78 -15.19
C GLU A 131 -1.55 -9.49 -14.36
N PRO A 132 -0.32 -9.10 -13.97
CA PRO A 132 -0.10 -7.88 -13.21
C PRO A 132 -0.42 -6.66 -14.07
N TYR A 133 -1.02 -5.64 -13.45
CA TYR A 133 -1.14 -4.34 -14.08
C TYR A 133 0.24 -3.71 -14.23
N SER A 134 0.44 -3.11 -15.40
CA SER A 134 1.67 -2.42 -15.75
C SER A 134 1.27 -1.09 -16.39
N GLY A 135 1.50 0.01 -15.67
CA GLY A 135 1.29 1.35 -16.17
C GLY A 135 1.51 2.39 -15.08
N LYS A 136 1.02 3.60 -15.32
CA LYS A 136 1.03 4.67 -14.32
C LYS A 136 0.24 4.24 -13.06
N LEU A 137 0.80 4.48 -11.89
CA LEU A 137 0.10 4.39 -10.61
C LEU A 137 -0.69 5.69 -10.44
N TYR A 138 -2.02 5.61 -10.44
CA TYR A 138 -2.86 6.78 -10.24
C TYR A 138 -3.23 6.90 -8.78
N ASP A 139 -3.10 8.11 -8.24
CA ASP A 139 -3.59 8.43 -6.90
C ASP A 139 -3.08 7.45 -5.83
N THR A 140 -1.75 7.31 -5.83
CA THR A 140 -0.99 6.32 -5.07
C THR A 140 -0.98 6.66 -3.59
N LYS A 141 -1.29 5.68 -2.75
CA LYS A 141 -1.38 5.78 -1.29
C LYS A 141 -0.41 4.80 -0.66
N LEU A 142 0.32 5.23 0.36
CA LEU A 142 1.15 4.38 1.20
C LEU A 142 0.57 4.34 2.61
N THR A 143 0.34 3.14 3.13
CA THR A 143 -0.16 2.91 4.49
C THR A 143 0.98 2.53 5.41
N ALA A 144 1.05 3.13 6.60
CA ALA A 144 2.05 2.80 7.61
C ALA A 144 1.43 1.85 8.64
N GLU A 145 1.58 0.54 8.44
CA GLU A 145 0.89 -0.49 9.23
C GLU A 145 1.52 -0.70 10.60
N PHE A 146 2.75 -0.24 10.80
CA PHE A 146 3.44 -0.18 12.10
C PHE A 146 3.03 1.01 12.99
N ALA A 147 2.20 1.93 12.47
CA ALA A 147 1.84 3.17 13.13
C ALA A 147 0.34 3.31 13.36
N VAL A 148 -0.03 4.21 14.28
CA VAL A 148 -1.43 4.50 14.62
C VAL A 148 -1.75 5.98 14.45
N ASP A 149 -3.01 6.29 14.14
CA ASP A 149 -3.61 7.55 14.56
C ASP A 149 -4.23 7.34 15.94
N LEU A 150 -3.67 8.00 16.95
CA LEU A 150 -4.08 7.78 18.34
C LEU A 150 -5.50 8.27 18.62
N THR A 151 -6.01 9.24 17.86
CA THR A 151 -7.39 9.74 18.03
C THR A 151 -8.40 8.73 17.50
N ALA A 152 -8.19 8.24 16.27
CA ALA A 152 -9.01 7.21 15.65
C ALA A 152 -8.95 5.91 16.45
N TYR A 153 -7.74 5.49 16.86
CA TYR A 153 -7.54 4.31 17.68
C TYR A 153 -8.33 4.37 18.99
N ASN A 154 -8.19 5.45 19.77
CA ASN A 154 -8.90 5.59 21.04
C ASN A 154 -10.42 5.65 20.85
N ALA A 155 -10.91 6.34 19.81
CA ALA A 155 -12.34 6.38 19.51
C ALA A 155 -12.91 4.98 19.20
N TRP A 156 -12.13 4.16 18.50
CA TRP A 156 -12.47 2.77 18.20
C TRP A 156 -12.46 1.88 19.45
N LEU A 157 -11.47 2.03 20.33
CA LEU A 157 -11.41 1.34 21.63
C LEU A 157 -12.62 1.70 22.53
N ASP A 158 -12.96 2.99 22.63
CA ASP A 158 -14.11 3.49 23.40
C ASP A 158 -15.44 2.95 22.89
N GLY A 159 -15.52 2.62 21.60
CA GLY A 159 -16.64 1.93 20.96
C GLY A 159 -16.86 0.48 21.44
N GLY A 160 -15.94 -0.05 22.26
CA GLY A 160 -16.00 -1.41 22.80
C GLY A 160 -15.23 -2.44 21.99
N SER A 161 -14.41 -2.02 21.02
CA SER A 161 -13.65 -2.89 20.10
C SER A 161 -12.30 -3.36 20.63
N ALA A 162 -11.96 -3.03 21.89
CA ALA A 162 -10.62 -3.11 22.49
C ALA A 162 -9.99 -4.51 22.67
N SER A 163 -10.55 -5.57 22.09
CA SER A 163 -9.94 -6.90 22.13
C SER A 163 -9.51 -7.34 20.74
N GLY A 164 -8.30 -6.93 20.36
CA GLY A 164 -7.52 -7.57 19.32
C GLY A 164 -7.08 -6.60 18.24
N VAL A 165 -5.90 -6.06 18.45
CA VAL A 165 -5.00 -5.84 17.32
C VAL A 165 -4.03 -7.02 17.45
N TYR A 166 -3.67 -7.66 16.33
CA TYR A 166 -2.85 -8.88 16.41
C TYR A 166 -1.55 -8.63 17.18
N GLU A 167 -1.00 -7.42 17.11
CA GLU A 167 0.16 -6.96 17.89
C GLU A 167 -0.01 -5.55 18.49
N ASP A 168 -0.95 -5.35 19.42
CA ASP A 168 -1.03 -4.09 20.18
C ASP A 168 0.16 -3.93 21.15
N ARG A 169 1.18 -3.18 20.73
CA ARG A 169 2.45 -3.02 21.47
C ARG A 169 2.78 -1.58 21.85
N MET A 170 2.67 -1.30 23.15
CA MET A 170 3.14 -0.06 23.77
C MET A 170 4.67 0.02 23.90
N PRO A 171 5.27 1.22 23.79
CA PRO A 171 4.62 2.46 23.35
C PRO A 171 4.33 2.41 21.84
N HIS A 172 3.27 3.09 21.40
CA HIS A 172 2.91 3.16 19.98
C HIS A 172 3.75 4.19 19.24
N ILE A 173 4.00 3.90 17.96
CA ILE A 173 4.45 4.87 16.97
C ILE A 173 3.20 5.56 16.42
N VAL A 174 3.14 6.89 16.53
CA VAL A 174 1.97 7.71 16.18
C VAL A 174 2.31 8.55 14.95
N ALA A 175 1.52 8.41 13.89
CA ALA A 175 1.69 9.21 12.67
C ALA A 175 1.15 10.63 12.85
N VAL A 176 1.93 11.64 12.44
CA VAL A 176 1.62 13.06 12.73
C VAL A 176 1.09 13.82 11.52
N ASN A 177 1.53 13.47 10.30
CA ASN A 177 1.22 14.21 9.08
C ASN A 177 0.61 13.34 7.97
N HIS A 178 -0.13 12.29 8.35
CA HIS A 178 -0.85 11.45 7.40
C HIS A 178 -2.03 12.22 6.79
N ASP A 179 -2.36 11.90 5.54
CA ASP A 179 -3.39 12.60 4.75
C ASP A 179 -4.77 11.95 4.96
N GLN A 180 -4.78 10.63 5.13
CA GLN A 180 -6.00 9.81 5.18
C GLN A 180 -5.83 8.66 6.18
N LEU A 181 -6.92 8.01 6.53
CA LEU A 181 -6.93 6.75 7.25
C LEU A 181 -7.42 5.65 6.33
N ALA A 182 -6.71 4.53 6.28
CA ALA A 182 -7.13 3.35 5.55
C ALA A 182 -7.97 2.42 6.43
N TRP A 183 -8.89 1.74 5.78
CA TRP A 183 -9.76 0.76 6.39
C TRP A 183 -8.97 -0.46 6.85
N TYR A 184 -8.92 -0.67 8.16
CA TYR A 184 -8.38 -1.89 8.76
C TYR A 184 -9.47 -2.94 8.86
N CYS A 185 -9.25 -4.11 8.28
CA CYS A 185 -10.24 -5.18 8.19
C CYS A 185 -10.32 -6.04 9.48
N TRP A 186 -10.52 -5.44 10.64
CA TRP A 186 -10.63 -6.23 11.88
C TRP A 186 -11.94 -7.03 11.95
N THR A 187 -11.88 -8.36 12.18
CA THR A 187 -13.08 -9.23 12.29
C THR A 187 -12.91 -10.48 13.19
N PRO A 188 -12.48 -10.36 14.45
CA PRO A 188 -11.93 -11.47 15.23
C PRO A 188 -12.98 -12.50 15.63
N ASP A 189 -13.18 -13.49 14.79
CA ASP A 189 -14.04 -14.65 15.01
C ASP A 189 -15.54 -14.43 14.76
N ASN A 190 -15.89 -13.51 13.85
CA ASN A 190 -17.23 -13.19 13.34
C ASN A 190 -18.30 -14.31 13.50
N PRO A 191 -19.19 -14.26 14.51
CA PRO A 191 -20.14 -15.35 14.73
C PRO A 191 -21.43 -15.25 13.89
N ASP A 192 -21.59 -14.20 13.07
CA ASP A 192 -22.84 -13.62 12.54
C ASP A 192 -23.84 -13.26 13.67
N GLN A 193 -24.46 -12.08 13.68
CA GLN A 193 -25.62 -11.85 12.83
C GLN A 193 -25.65 -10.39 12.33
N ASP A 194 -25.35 -10.29 11.04
CA ASP A 194 -25.55 -9.22 10.07
C ASP A 194 -24.49 -8.11 10.03
N LYS A 195 -23.30 -8.40 10.58
CA LYS A 195 -21.96 -7.92 10.15
C LYS A 195 -21.82 -6.41 9.92
N VAL A 196 -21.86 -5.70 11.06
CA VAL A 196 -21.26 -4.38 11.32
C VAL A 196 -19.73 -4.51 11.15
N PRO A 197 -19.00 -3.52 10.62
CA PRO A 197 -17.55 -3.68 10.63
C PRO A 197 -17.04 -3.64 12.08
N TRP A 198 -16.24 -4.63 12.46
CA TRP A 198 -15.35 -4.52 13.62
C TRP A 198 -14.03 -3.84 13.25
N GLY A 199 -13.82 -3.61 11.95
CA GLY A 199 -12.83 -2.71 11.40
C GLY A 199 -13.27 -1.25 11.47
N ASP A 200 -12.31 -0.36 11.23
CA ASP A 200 -12.57 1.07 11.08
C ASP A 200 -11.43 1.68 10.25
N TYR A 201 -11.56 2.95 9.90
CA TYR A 201 -10.48 3.73 9.31
C TYR A 201 -9.45 4.06 10.39
N LEU A 202 -8.38 3.26 10.45
CA LEU A 202 -7.44 3.26 11.57
C LEU A 202 -5.98 3.45 11.13
N VAL A 203 -5.63 3.02 9.92
CA VAL A 203 -4.23 2.92 9.51
C VAL A 203 -3.78 4.21 8.83
N PRO A 204 -2.77 4.93 9.36
CA PRO A 204 -2.27 6.16 8.78
C PRO A 204 -1.84 5.98 7.32
N THR A 205 -2.31 6.87 6.44
CA THR A 205 -2.08 6.79 5.00
C THR A 205 -1.57 8.11 4.45
N PHE A 206 -0.58 8.04 3.57
CA PHE A 206 0.07 9.18 2.93
C PHE A 206 -0.18 9.17 1.43
N ASP A 207 -0.50 10.34 0.89
CA ASP A 207 -0.80 10.52 -0.53
C ASP A 207 0.46 10.84 -1.33
N PHE A 208 0.87 9.95 -2.23
CA PHE A 208 1.99 10.13 -3.16
C PHE A 208 1.52 10.61 -4.54
N GLY A 209 0.21 10.67 -4.77
CA GLY A 209 -0.40 11.09 -6.01
C GLY A 209 -0.03 10.18 -7.18
N ASP A 210 0.07 10.80 -8.34
CA ASP A 210 0.26 10.11 -9.61
C ASP A 210 1.75 9.82 -9.86
N ILE A 211 2.11 8.53 -9.98
CA ILE A 211 3.50 8.10 -10.26
C ILE A 211 3.56 7.49 -11.65
N ALA A 212 4.11 8.26 -12.61
CA ALA A 212 4.37 7.75 -13.94
C ALA A 212 5.41 6.63 -13.87
N GLN A 213 5.35 5.74 -14.85
CA GLN A 213 6.27 4.63 -14.91
C GLN A 213 7.72 5.05 -15.11
N GLY A 214 8.62 4.45 -14.33
CA GLY A 214 10.04 4.77 -14.26
C GLY A 214 10.33 6.03 -13.44
N GLU A 215 9.31 6.69 -12.89
CA GLU A 215 9.47 7.84 -12.01
C GLU A 215 9.30 7.41 -10.55
N SER A 216 9.80 8.26 -9.66
CA SER A 216 9.66 8.09 -8.22
C SER A 216 9.09 9.35 -7.57
N VAL A 217 8.43 9.16 -6.42
CA VAL A 217 7.97 10.24 -5.56
C VAL A 217 8.50 9.96 -4.15
N THR A 218 9.08 10.99 -3.53
CA THR A 218 9.58 10.94 -2.16
C THR A 218 8.80 11.88 -1.26
N LYS A 219 8.38 11.41 -0.09
CA LYS A 219 7.75 12.21 0.98
C LYS A 219 8.45 12.00 2.31
N VAL A 220 8.32 12.99 3.19
CA VAL A 220 8.71 12.86 4.60
C VAL A 220 7.48 12.52 5.42
N LEU A 221 7.51 11.35 6.05
CA LEU A 221 6.50 10.84 6.94
C LEU A 221 6.95 11.11 8.38
N GLN A 222 6.10 11.71 9.21
CA GLN A 222 6.49 12.17 10.54
C GLN A 222 5.82 11.33 11.61
N PHE A 223 6.61 10.91 12.59
CA PHE A 223 6.15 10.05 13.67
C PHE A 223 6.60 10.55 15.04
N THR A 224 5.73 10.40 16.03
CA THR A 224 6.06 10.51 17.45
C THR A 224 5.88 9.16 18.13
N VAL A 225 6.40 9.02 19.35
CA VAL A 225 6.24 7.80 20.15
C VAL A 225 5.52 8.16 21.45
N GLU A 226 4.51 7.37 21.81
CA GLU A 226 3.79 7.57 23.07
C GLU A 226 4.67 7.39 24.31
N GLY A 227 4.23 7.97 25.42
CA GLY A 227 4.85 7.77 26.73
C GLY A 227 6.30 8.26 26.77
N ALA A 228 7.21 7.37 27.18
CA ALA A 228 8.63 7.69 27.37
C ALA A 228 9.49 7.46 26.11
N GLY A 229 8.90 7.09 24.97
CA GLY A 229 9.64 6.72 23.77
C GLY A 229 10.08 5.24 23.71
N LEU A 230 10.68 4.86 22.58
CA LEU A 230 11.25 3.53 22.36
C LEU A 230 12.60 3.43 23.06
N ALA A 231 12.75 2.47 23.97
CA ALA A 231 14.03 2.21 24.62
C ALA A 231 15.06 1.61 23.63
N PRO A 232 16.38 1.77 23.84
CA PRO A 232 17.40 1.21 22.97
C PRO A 232 17.36 -0.32 22.81
N SER A 233 16.73 -1.04 23.74
CA SER A 233 16.54 -2.49 23.64
C SER A 233 15.29 -2.89 22.85
N ASP A 234 14.44 -1.93 22.45
CA ASP A 234 13.27 -2.19 21.61
C ASP A 234 13.74 -2.45 20.17
N ALA A 235 13.30 -3.56 19.57
CA ALA A 235 13.65 -3.93 18.20
C ALA A 235 13.33 -2.81 17.18
N ARG A 236 12.26 -2.04 17.41
CA ARG A 236 11.87 -0.91 16.57
C ARG A 236 12.88 0.23 16.67
N ALA A 237 13.40 0.50 17.88
CA ALA A 237 14.46 1.50 18.05
C ALA A 237 15.75 1.06 17.33
N ILE A 238 16.11 -0.22 17.44
CA ILE A 238 17.27 -0.79 16.77
C ILE A 238 17.15 -0.62 15.25
N ALA A 239 15.98 -0.96 14.67
CA ALA A 239 15.72 -0.77 13.24
C ALA A 239 15.87 0.70 12.82
N LEU A 240 15.25 1.64 13.56
CA LEU A 240 15.29 3.08 13.28
C LEU A 240 16.70 3.69 13.36
N GLU A 241 17.60 3.12 14.17
CA GLU A 241 18.98 3.60 14.27
C GLU A 241 19.89 3.07 13.14
N THR A 242 19.38 2.15 12.30
CA THR A 242 20.13 1.65 11.16
C THR A 242 20.13 2.64 10.00
N SER A 243 20.99 2.39 9.01
CA SER A 243 20.93 3.07 7.70
C SER A 243 20.37 2.13 6.63
N SER A 244 19.62 1.11 7.06
CA SER A 244 18.94 0.14 6.21
C SER A 244 17.60 0.71 5.76
N ASP A 245 17.05 0.10 4.70
CA ASP A 245 15.66 0.31 4.32
C ASP A 245 14.73 -0.25 5.41
N LEU A 246 13.61 0.42 5.63
CA LEU A 246 12.65 0.14 6.69
C LEU A 246 11.23 -0.09 6.16
N LEU A 247 11.01 -0.06 4.85
CA LEU A 247 9.67 -0.24 4.28
C LEU A 247 9.67 -1.43 3.35
N LEU A 248 8.69 -2.32 3.53
CA LEU A 248 8.47 -3.44 2.63
C LEU A 248 6.97 -3.67 2.39
N ASN A 249 6.60 -3.92 1.13
CA ASN A 249 5.30 -4.48 0.77
C ASN A 249 5.43 -5.73 -0.11
N ARG A 250 5.34 -6.93 0.49
CA ARG A 250 5.52 -8.19 -0.22
C ARG A 250 4.21 -8.82 -0.69
N THR A 251 4.31 -9.48 -1.85
CA THR A 251 3.23 -9.93 -2.75
C THR A 251 2.13 -10.87 -2.22
N THR A 252 2.15 -11.23 -0.96
CA THR A 252 1.13 -12.13 -0.39
C THR A 252 0.25 -11.48 0.65
N SER A 253 0.59 -10.28 1.12
CA SER A 253 -0.37 -9.48 1.87
C SER A 253 -1.51 -9.06 0.94
N LEU A 254 -2.72 -9.07 1.47
CA LEU A 254 -3.94 -8.71 0.75
C LEU A 254 -4.80 -7.80 1.60
N LYS A 255 -4.82 -6.52 1.20
CA LYS A 255 -5.49 -5.46 1.97
C LYS A 255 -4.89 -5.37 3.37
N ILE A 256 -5.29 -4.32 4.08
CA ILE A 256 -4.81 -4.09 5.44
C ILE A 256 -5.60 -5.00 6.38
N SER A 257 -5.04 -6.18 6.59
CA SER A 257 -5.62 -7.28 7.37
C SER A 257 -4.85 -7.55 8.66
N ASP A 258 -3.60 -7.11 8.71
CA ASP A 258 -2.78 -7.02 9.90
C ASP A 258 -2.42 -5.54 10.13
N TRP A 259 -2.39 -5.08 11.39
CA TRP A 259 -2.14 -3.69 11.77
C TRP A 259 -1.48 -3.65 13.14
N MET A 260 -0.70 -2.59 13.39
CA MET A 260 0.25 -2.44 14.49
C MET A 260 1.41 -3.43 14.39
N ASP A 261 1.88 -3.60 13.17
CA ASP A 261 3.02 -4.44 12.88
C ASP A 261 4.33 -3.86 13.44
N THR A 262 5.38 -4.66 13.50
CA THR A 262 6.70 -4.23 13.96
C THR A 262 7.52 -3.72 12.78
N ILE A 263 7.84 -2.42 12.77
CA ILE A 263 8.85 -1.87 11.85
C ILE A 263 10.19 -2.60 12.02
N GLY A 264 10.75 -3.06 10.92
CA GLY A 264 11.97 -3.86 10.86
C GLY A 264 12.91 -3.39 9.74
N GLU A 265 14.09 -3.98 9.67
CA GLU A 265 14.98 -3.76 8.52
C GLU A 265 14.49 -4.59 7.33
N ASP A 266 14.34 -3.96 6.17
CA ASP A 266 14.22 -4.68 4.90
C ASP A 266 15.62 -5.11 4.41
N ASP A 267 15.88 -6.41 4.44
CA ASP A 267 17.12 -7.01 3.96
C ASP A 267 17.06 -7.43 2.47
N GLY A 268 15.95 -7.13 1.80
CA GLY A 268 15.68 -7.47 0.40
C GLY A 268 15.38 -8.95 0.17
N THR A 269 15.17 -9.74 1.24
CA THR A 269 14.80 -11.14 1.12
C THR A 269 13.49 -11.28 0.36
N ALA A 270 13.53 -12.06 -0.72
CA ALA A 270 12.37 -12.28 -1.56
C ALA A 270 11.33 -13.16 -0.86
N TYR A 271 10.06 -12.85 -1.05
CA TYR A 271 8.95 -13.61 -0.47
C TYR A 271 8.50 -14.79 -1.37
N PRO A 272 8.04 -15.92 -0.80
CA PRO A 272 8.10 -16.29 0.62
C PRO A 272 9.49 -16.71 1.04
N ASN A 273 9.83 -16.35 2.28
CA ASN A 273 10.92 -17.03 2.97
C ASN A 273 10.41 -18.39 3.48
N ASP A 274 10.68 -19.45 2.73
CA ASP A 274 10.29 -20.82 3.09
C ASP A 274 11.07 -21.38 4.32
N ASP A 275 11.90 -20.56 5.01
CA ASP A 275 12.74 -20.96 6.17
C ASP A 275 11.98 -21.03 7.52
N GLY A 276 10.96 -21.89 7.59
CA GLY A 276 10.70 -22.63 8.83
C GLY A 276 9.89 -21.94 9.93
N GLY A 277 9.06 -20.95 9.61
CA GLY A 277 7.88 -20.64 10.44
C GLY A 277 8.01 -19.46 11.42
N THR A 278 8.97 -18.58 11.23
CA THR A 278 8.85 -17.20 11.72
C THR A 278 8.80 -16.30 10.50
N ALA A 279 7.64 -16.26 9.84
CA ALA A 279 7.29 -15.12 9.02
C ALA A 279 7.35 -13.92 9.99
N LEU A 280 8.44 -13.16 9.92
CA LEU A 280 8.32 -11.75 10.29
C LEU A 280 7.25 -11.26 9.32
N THR A 281 6.13 -10.86 9.88
CA THR A 281 4.98 -10.24 9.22
C THR A 281 5.45 -9.44 8.00
N ASP A 282 5.06 -9.93 6.82
CA ASP A 282 5.83 -9.77 5.57
C ASP A 282 5.57 -8.44 4.84
N SER A 283 4.94 -7.46 5.49
CA SER A 283 4.74 -6.10 5.00
C SER A 283 4.51 -5.16 6.20
N ASP A 284 5.33 -4.12 6.35
CA ASP A 284 5.08 -3.05 7.34
C ASP A 284 4.43 -1.81 6.71
N VAL A 285 4.31 -1.83 5.38
CA VAL A 285 3.53 -0.89 4.58
C VAL A 285 2.78 -1.60 3.47
N SER A 286 1.72 -0.96 2.98
CA SER A 286 1.07 -1.33 1.72
C SER A 286 0.96 -0.12 0.79
N VAL A 287 1.11 -0.35 -0.51
CA VAL A 287 0.99 0.70 -1.53
C VAL A 287 -0.21 0.42 -2.43
N PHE A 288 -1.21 1.29 -2.38
CA PHE A 288 -2.44 1.14 -3.16
C PHE A 288 -2.58 2.22 -4.22
N HIS A 289 -3.19 1.89 -5.35
CA HIS A 289 -3.42 2.85 -6.43
C HIS A 289 -4.63 2.46 -7.29
N ASN A 290 -5.00 3.38 -8.18
CA ASN A 290 -5.96 3.13 -9.23
C ASN A 290 -5.28 2.94 -10.58
N VAL A 291 -6.06 2.42 -11.53
CA VAL A 291 -5.70 2.28 -12.94
C VAL A 291 -6.71 3.08 -13.79
N PRO A 292 -6.40 3.40 -15.06
CA PRO A 292 -7.35 4.10 -15.91
C PRO A 292 -8.68 3.35 -16.01
N GLU A 293 -9.77 4.01 -15.65
CA GLU A 293 -11.14 3.54 -15.88
C GLU A 293 -11.31 3.05 -17.34
N PRO A 294 -11.94 1.88 -17.59
CA PRO A 294 -12.14 1.35 -18.96
C PRO A 294 -12.85 2.34 -19.91
N ALA A 295 -13.70 3.22 -19.37
CA ALA A 295 -14.37 4.27 -20.13
C ALA A 295 -13.39 5.32 -20.72
N THR A 296 -12.29 5.58 -20.03
CA THR A 296 -11.22 6.51 -20.48
C THR A 296 -10.46 5.91 -21.66
N ILE A 297 -10.24 4.59 -21.65
CA ILE A 297 -9.61 3.86 -22.77
C ILE A 297 -10.53 3.89 -24.01
N ALA A 298 -11.84 3.71 -23.82
CA ALA A 298 -12.82 3.78 -24.91
C ALA A 298 -12.92 5.17 -25.55
N LEU A 299 -12.84 6.25 -24.76
CA LEU A 299 -12.87 7.63 -25.29
C LEU A 299 -11.62 7.97 -26.10
N ILE A 300 -10.44 7.54 -25.65
CA ILE A 300 -9.17 7.72 -26.39
C ILE A 300 -9.21 6.93 -27.70
N GLY A 301 -9.71 5.68 -27.66
CA GLY A 301 -9.90 4.85 -28.85
C GLY A 301 -10.88 5.45 -29.88
N LEU A 302 -12.03 5.96 -29.42
CA LEU A 302 -13.02 6.59 -30.29
C LEU A 302 -12.54 7.96 -30.83
N GLY A 303 -11.80 8.74 -30.04
CA GLY A 303 -11.20 9.99 -30.49
C GLY A 303 -10.17 9.78 -31.61
N ALA A 304 -9.31 8.76 -31.49
CA ALA A 304 -8.34 8.40 -32.52
C ALA A 304 -9.01 7.91 -33.83
N ILE A 305 -10.13 7.19 -33.72
CA ILE A 305 -10.93 6.75 -34.88
C ILE A 305 -11.68 7.91 -35.53
N ALA A 306 -12.21 8.85 -34.74
CA ALA A 306 -12.92 10.02 -35.23
C ALA A 306 -12.01 11.02 -35.97
N LEU A 307 -10.76 11.19 -35.51
CA LEU A 307 -9.76 11.98 -36.24
C LEU A 307 -9.29 11.31 -37.54
N ARG A 308 -9.22 9.97 -37.59
CA ARG A 308 -8.90 9.24 -38.85
C ARG A 308 -9.97 9.32 -39.93
N ARG A 309 -11.21 9.68 -39.59
CA ARG A 309 -12.30 9.84 -40.59
C ARG A 309 -12.41 11.25 -41.18
N LYS A 310 -11.63 12.22 -40.70
CA LYS A 310 -11.67 13.62 -41.15
C LYS A 310 -10.41 14.09 -41.90
N LEU A 311 -9.47 13.19 -42.19
CA LEU A 311 -8.32 13.39 -43.07
C LEU A 311 -8.43 12.46 -44.28
#